data_AF-A0A1A8QAW7-F1
#
_entry.id   AF-A0A1A8QAW7-F1
#
_cell.length_a   1.000
_cell.length_b   1.000
_cell.length_c   1.000
_cell.angle_alpha   90.00
_cell.angle_beta   90.00
_cell.angle_gamma   90.00
#
_symmetry.space_group_name_H-M   'P 1'
#
loop_
_entity.id
_entity.type
_entity.pdbx_description
1 polymer ?
#
loop_
_entity_poly.entity_id
_entity_poly.type
_entity_poly.pdbx_seq_one_letter_code
_entity_poly.pdbx_strand_id
1 'polypeptide(L)'
;LNVLFGRFDRLCELTGCEKISTLGDCYYCVAGCPEPRPDHAYCCVEMGLGMIQAIEQFCQEKREMVNMRVGVHTGTVLCGILGMKRFKFDVWSNDVNLANLMEQLGVAGKVHLSQATFNFLDDRYQHEDGKVNERIGQSVVADQ
;
A
#
# COMPACT_ATOMS: atom_id res chain seq x y z
N LEU A 1 -10.87 -12.39 -7.56
CA LEU A 1 -9.53 -12.12 -6.97
C LEU A 1 -8.38 -12.23 -7.97
N ASN A 2 -8.11 -13.38 -8.61
CA ASN A 2 -6.95 -13.53 -9.51
C ASN A 2 -6.87 -12.50 -10.66
N VAL A 3 -8.00 -12.16 -11.28
CA VAL A 3 -8.05 -11.13 -12.34
C VAL A 3 -7.68 -9.74 -11.81
N LEU A 4 -8.09 -9.41 -10.58
CA LEU A 4 -7.80 -8.13 -9.97
C LEU A 4 -6.30 -8.01 -9.61
N PHE A 5 -5.71 -9.06 -9.05
CA PHE A 5 -4.27 -9.10 -8.81
C PHE A 5 -3.46 -8.99 -10.11
N GLY A 6 -3.91 -9.60 -11.21
CA GLY A 6 -3.28 -9.38 -12.52
C GLY A 6 -3.34 -7.92 -13.00
N ARG A 7 -4.40 -7.18 -12.68
CA ARG A 7 -4.48 -5.73 -12.97
C ARG A 7 -3.50 -4.93 -12.09
N PHE A 8 -3.37 -5.29 -10.82
CA PHE A 8 -2.41 -4.66 -9.91
C PHE A 8 -0.96 -4.93 -10.32
N ASP A 9 -0.65 -6.16 -10.76
CA ASP A 9 0.67 -6.51 -11.28
C ASP A 9 1.03 -5.61 -12.47
N ARG A 10 0.09 -5.40 -13.40
CA ARG A 10 0.28 -4.48 -14.53
C ARG A 10 0.45 -3.01 -14.09
N LEU A 11 -0.28 -2.57 -13.06
CA LEU A 11 -0.12 -1.21 -12.52
C LEU A 11 1.25 -1.02 -11.84
N CYS A 12 1.79 -2.05 -11.19
CA CYS A 12 3.14 -2.00 -10.62
C CYS A 12 4.18 -1.71 -11.71
N GLU A 13 4.10 -2.41 -12.83
CA GLU A 13 5.00 -2.18 -13.98
C GLU A 13 4.88 -0.76 -14.53
N LEU A 14 3.66 -0.23 -14.66
CA LEU A 14 3.40 1.11 -15.21
C LEU A 14 3.87 2.24 -14.27
N THR A 15 3.78 2.03 -12.97
CA THR A 15 4.18 3.04 -11.95
C THR A 15 5.65 2.90 -11.54
N GLY A 16 6.30 1.79 -11.94
CA GLY A 16 7.65 1.44 -11.49
C GLY A 16 7.70 1.14 -9.98
N CYS A 17 6.64 0.50 -9.47
CA CYS A 17 6.61 -0.07 -8.13
C CYS A 17 6.99 -1.56 -8.20
N GLU A 18 7.70 -2.03 -7.19
CA GLU A 18 8.08 -3.43 -7.04
C GLU A 18 7.08 -4.16 -6.14
N LYS A 19 6.43 -5.18 -6.68
CA LYS A 19 5.56 -6.06 -5.89
C LYS A 19 6.41 -6.92 -4.97
N ILE A 20 6.08 -6.94 -3.68
CA ILE A 20 6.79 -7.79 -2.72
C ILE A 20 6.05 -9.12 -2.53
N SER A 21 4.77 -9.07 -2.16
CA SER A 21 3.95 -10.27 -2.06
C SER A 21 2.47 -9.91 -1.97
N THR A 22 1.66 -10.94 -1.79
CA THR A 22 0.25 -10.87 -1.42
C THR A 22 0.04 -11.68 -0.14
N LEU A 23 -0.61 -11.09 0.86
CA LEU A 23 -0.98 -11.77 2.10
C LEU A 23 -2.50 -11.79 2.23
N GLY A 24 -3.11 -12.92 1.87
CA GLY A 24 -4.58 -13.02 1.81
C GLY A 24 -5.14 -12.13 0.69
N ASP A 25 -5.96 -11.16 1.07
CA ASP A 25 -6.50 -10.10 0.21
C ASP A 25 -5.60 -8.85 0.15
N CYS A 26 -4.61 -8.74 1.03
CA CYS A 26 -3.68 -7.62 1.05
C CYS A 26 -2.63 -7.76 -0.07
N TYR A 27 -2.48 -6.69 -0.85
CA TYR A 27 -1.47 -6.55 -1.89
C TYR A 27 -0.48 -5.46 -1.47
N TYR A 28 0.82 -5.78 -1.43
CA TYR A 28 1.82 -4.81 -1.01
C TYR A 28 2.99 -4.70 -1.99
N CYS A 29 3.39 -3.45 -2.24
CA CYS A 29 4.45 -3.06 -3.14
C CYS A 29 5.26 -1.92 -2.54
N VAL A 30 6.46 -1.71 -3.06
CA VAL A 30 7.38 -0.65 -2.63
C VAL A 30 7.88 0.12 -3.85
N ALA A 31 8.30 1.38 -3.67
CA ALA A 31 9.00 2.15 -4.69
C ALA A 31 10.35 2.61 -4.15
N GLY A 32 11.37 2.68 -5.02
CA GLY A 32 12.72 3.07 -4.63
C GLY A 32 13.55 1.96 -3.98
N CYS A 33 13.14 0.70 -4.17
CA CYS A 33 13.87 -0.49 -3.74
C CYS A 33 13.70 -1.57 -4.82
N PRO A 34 14.77 -2.20 -5.34
CA PRO A 34 16.16 -2.08 -4.90
C PRO A 34 16.87 -0.79 -5.35
N GLU A 35 16.46 -0.20 -6.46
CA GLU A 35 17.06 1.02 -7.00
C GLU A 35 16.37 2.27 -6.43
N PRO A 36 17.11 3.16 -5.72
CA PRO A 36 16.56 4.40 -5.21
C PRO A 36 16.09 5.31 -6.34
N ARG A 37 14.92 5.93 -6.16
CA ARG A 37 14.36 6.88 -7.15
C ARG A 37 13.82 8.13 -6.45
N PRO A 38 14.03 9.34 -6.99
CA PRO A 38 13.63 10.58 -6.31
C PRO A 38 12.11 10.80 -6.30
N ASP A 39 11.39 10.18 -7.22
CA ASP A 39 9.93 10.29 -7.39
C ASP A 39 9.17 9.12 -6.73
N HIS A 40 9.81 8.37 -5.82
CA HIS A 40 9.24 7.15 -5.20
C HIS A 40 7.85 7.39 -4.58
N ALA A 41 7.64 8.56 -3.97
CA ALA A 41 6.38 8.90 -3.31
C ALA A 41 5.25 9.06 -4.33
N TYR A 42 5.51 9.74 -5.45
CA TYR A 42 4.56 9.87 -6.56
C TYR A 42 4.18 8.50 -7.10
N CYS A 43 5.14 7.62 -7.32
CA CYS A 43 4.87 6.28 -7.84
C CYS A 43 3.96 5.46 -6.93
N CYS A 44 4.21 5.47 -5.62
CA CYS A 44 3.35 4.79 -4.66
C CYS A 44 1.94 5.38 -4.60
N VAL A 45 1.81 6.72 -4.67
CA VAL A 45 0.50 7.39 -4.64
C VAL A 45 -0.29 7.10 -5.91
N GLU A 46 0.32 7.25 -7.09
CA GLU A 46 -0.29 6.92 -8.37
C GLU A 46 -0.68 5.44 -8.46
N MET A 47 0.15 4.55 -7.91
CA MET A 47 -0.18 3.14 -7.78
C MET A 47 -1.44 2.95 -6.93
N GLY A 48 -1.52 3.60 -5.77
CA GLY A 48 -2.69 3.54 -4.89
C GLY A 48 -3.98 4.05 -5.55
N LEU A 49 -3.90 5.19 -6.24
CA LEU A 49 -5.02 5.76 -6.99
C LEU A 49 -5.45 4.85 -8.15
N GLY A 50 -4.48 4.30 -8.89
CA GLY A 50 -4.73 3.34 -9.95
C GLY A 50 -5.39 2.05 -9.46
N MET A 51 -5.01 1.56 -8.28
CA MET A 51 -5.66 0.39 -7.68
C MET A 51 -7.12 0.66 -7.31
N ILE A 52 -7.42 1.84 -6.75
CA ILE A 52 -8.80 2.25 -6.44
C ILE A 52 -9.64 2.29 -7.74
N GLN A 53 -9.12 2.92 -8.80
CA GLN A 53 -9.80 2.97 -10.09
C GLN A 53 -10.00 1.57 -10.71
N ALA A 54 -8.99 0.70 -10.61
CA ALA A 54 -9.07 -0.66 -11.12
C ALA A 54 -10.13 -1.50 -10.39
N ILE A 55 -10.32 -1.27 -9.08
CA ILE A 55 -11.40 -1.87 -8.29
C ILE A 55 -12.76 -1.34 -8.74
N GLU A 56 -12.92 -0.03 -8.91
CA GLU A 56 -14.18 0.54 -9.38
C GLU A 56 -14.60 -0.05 -10.73
N GLN A 57 -13.67 -0.17 -11.67
CA GLN A 57 -13.90 -0.82 -12.96
C GLN A 57 -14.26 -2.30 -12.80
N PHE A 58 -13.57 -3.02 -11.92
CA PHE A 58 -13.85 -4.43 -11.64
C PHE A 58 -15.24 -4.63 -11.04
N CYS A 59 -15.64 -3.76 -10.10
CA CYS A 59 -16.98 -3.75 -9.50
C CYS A 59 -18.07 -3.57 -10.57
N GLN A 60 -17.86 -2.64 -11.51
CA GLN A 60 -18.80 -2.40 -12.63
C GLN A 60 -18.91 -3.61 -13.55
N GLU A 61 -17.79 -4.25 -13.89
CA GLU A 61 -17.75 -5.42 -14.78
C GLU A 61 -18.37 -6.68 -14.16
N LYS A 62 -18.11 -6.92 -12.86
CA LYS A 62 -18.51 -8.16 -12.17
C LYS A 62 -19.79 -8.01 -11.35
N ARG A 63 -20.32 -6.80 -11.21
CA ARG A 63 -21.47 -6.46 -10.35
C ARG A 63 -21.25 -6.89 -8.90
N GLU A 64 -20.01 -6.78 -8.44
CA GLU A 64 -19.63 -7.02 -7.05
C GLU A 64 -19.39 -5.67 -6.35
N MET A 65 -19.72 -5.59 -5.06
CA MET A 65 -19.44 -4.40 -4.25
C MET A 65 -18.22 -4.67 -3.37
N VAL A 66 -17.04 -4.51 -3.96
CA VAL A 66 -15.76 -4.57 -3.24
C VAL A 66 -15.16 -3.18 -3.12
N ASN A 67 -14.45 -2.95 -2.01
CA ASN A 67 -13.79 -1.69 -1.72
C ASN A 67 -12.40 -1.99 -1.14
N MET A 68 -11.45 -1.08 -1.32
CA MET A 68 -10.14 -1.19 -0.69
C MET A 68 -9.78 0.06 0.08
N ARG A 69 -8.93 -0.13 1.09
CA ARG A 69 -8.13 0.92 1.71
C ARG A 69 -6.71 0.81 1.16
N VAL A 70 -6.05 1.95 1.02
CA VAL A 70 -4.64 2.01 0.62
C VAL A 70 -3.90 2.83 1.66
N GLY A 71 -2.80 2.31 2.19
CA GLY A 71 -1.91 3.02 3.10
C GLY A 71 -0.52 3.17 2.47
N VAL A 72 0.05 4.37 2.54
CA VAL A 72 1.40 4.65 2.03
C VAL A 72 2.22 5.36 3.09
N HIS A 73 3.44 4.85 3.29
CA HIS A 73 4.43 5.44 4.17
C HIS A 73 5.80 5.43 3.50
N THR A 74 6.61 6.44 3.82
CA THR A 74 7.96 6.62 3.33
C THR A 74 8.91 6.54 4.50
N GLY A 75 9.86 5.62 4.42
CA GLY A 75 10.85 5.39 5.46
C GLY A 75 11.99 4.52 4.93
N THR A 76 12.80 4.00 5.84
CA THR A 76 13.93 3.14 5.53
C THR A 76 13.53 1.67 5.65
N VAL A 77 13.90 0.86 4.67
CA VAL A 77 13.61 -0.58 4.68
C VAL A 77 14.88 -1.40 4.51
N LEU A 78 14.94 -2.54 5.20
CA LEU A 78 15.90 -3.59 4.90
C LEU A 78 15.25 -4.52 3.87
N CYS A 79 15.87 -4.68 2.71
CA CYS A 79 15.42 -5.63 1.70
C CYS A 79 16.40 -6.79 1.55
N GLY A 80 15.90 -7.97 1.20
CA GLY A 80 16.76 -9.13 0.97
C GLY A 80 16.02 -10.31 0.37
N ILE A 81 16.79 -11.32 -0.03
CA ILE A 81 16.25 -12.58 -0.52
C ILE A 81 16.25 -13.60 0.63
N LEU A 82 15.08 -14.10 1.00
CA LEU A 82 14.90 -15.10 2.04
C LEU A 82 14.69 -16.49 1.45
N GLY A 83 15.40 -17.49 1.99
CA GLY A 83 15.13 -18.91 1.76
C GLY A 83 16.11 -19.61 0.82
N MET A 84 16.36 -20.90 1.07
CA MET A 84 17.34 -21.71 0.31
C MET A 84 16.73 -22.53 -0.85
N LYS A 85 15.44 -22.86 -0.80
CA LYS A 85 14.75 -23.67 -1.84
C LYS A 85 13.63 -22.93 -2.56
N ARG A 86 12.95 -22.01 -1.88
CA ARG A 86 11.90 -21.14 -2.43
C ARG A 86 12.25 -19.72 -2.03
N PHE A 87 13.24 -19.17 -2.73
CA PHE A 87 13.75 -17.84 -2.42
C PHE A 87 12.69 -16.78 -2.77
N LYS A 88 12.57 -15.76 -1.93
CA LYS A 88 11.65 -14.64 -2.13
C LYS A 88 12.34 -13.34 -1.76
N PHE A 89 12.16 -12.31 -2.58
CA PHE A 89 12.53 -10.96 -2.22
C PHE A 89 11.48 -10.41 -1.24
N ASP A 90 11.93 -9.83 -0.14
CA ASP A 90 11.05 -9.31 0.91
C ASP A 90 11.69 -8.12 1.63
N VAL A 91 10.86 -7.35 2.33
CA VAL A 91 11.24 -6.10 3.00
C VAL A 91 10.80 -6.09 4.46
N TRP A 92 11.67 -5.60 5.35
CA TRP A 92 11.43 -5.53 6.78
C TRP A 92 11.88 -4.18 7.35
N SER A 93 11.00 -3.55 8.13
CA SER A 93 11.31 -2.37 8.93
C SER A 93 10.13 -2.03 9.84
N ASN A 94 10.36 -1.20 10.86
CA ASN A 94 9.30 -0.52 11.58
C ASN A 94 8.46 0.37 10.65
N ASP A 95 9.06 0.89 9.57
CA ASP A 95 8.37 1.70 8.57
C ASP A 95 7.36 0.88 7.75
N VAL A 96 7.60 -0.42 7.56
CA VAL A 96 6.62 -1.34 6.95
C VAL A 96 5.41 -1.52 7.89
N ASN A 97 5.65 -1.61 9.20
CA ASN A 97 4.56 -1.68 10.18
C ASN A 97 3.75 -0.37 10.20
N LEU A 98 4.40 0.78 10.04
CA LEU A 98 3.73 2.06 9.95
C LEU A 98 2.90 2.19 8.66
N ALA A 99 3.39 1.67 7.52
CA ALA A 99 2.61 1.57 6.28
C ALA A 99 1.34 0.71 6.47
N ASN A 100 1.48 -0.44 7.13
CA ASN A 100 0.34 -1.29 7.48
C ASN A 100 -0.65 -0.57 8.40
N LEU A 101 -0.17 0.24 9.35
CA LEU A 101 -1.04 1.06 10.19
C LEU A 101 -1.79 2.13 9.38
N MET A 102 -1.15 2.76 8.40
CA MET A 102 -1.81 3.72 7.51
C MET A 102 -2.96 3.07 6.73
N GLU A 103 -2.81 1.82 6.27
CA GLU A 103 -3.90 1.08 5.63
C GLU A 103 -5.05 0.80 6.61
N GLN A 104 -4.73 0.32 7.81
CA GLN A 104 -5.74 -0.04 8.82
C GLN A 104 -6.57 1.16 9.29
N LEU A 105 -5.91 2.32 9.44
CA LEU A 105 -6.54 3.59 9.78
C LEU A 105 -7.15 4.29 8.56
N GLY A 106 -6.95 3.75 7.36
CA GLY A 106 -7.43 4.31 6.10
C GLY A 106 -8.95 4.24 5.93
N VAL A 107 -9.43 5.10 5.03
CA VAL A 107 -10.82 5.09 4.56
C VAL A 107 -10.87 4.46 3.18
N ALA A 108 -11.90 3.67 2.91
CA ALA A 108 -12.04 3.01 1.62
C ALA A 108 -12.20 4.01 0.48
N GLY A 109 -11.57 3.74 -0.67
CA GLY A 109 -11.61 4.61 -1.85
C GLY A 109 -10.69 5.84 -1.76
N LYS A 110 -9.84 5.94 -0.73
CA LYS A 110 -8.83 6.99 -0.57
C LYS A 110 -7.46 6.38 -0.27
N VAL A 111 -6.40 7.09 -0.65
CA VAL A 111 -5.03 6.75 -0.28
C VAL A 111 -4.68 7.48 1.00
N HIS A 112 -4.42 6.74 2.08
CA HIS A 112 -4.02 7.28 3.37
C HIS A 112 -2.51 7.41 3.42
N LEU A 113 -2.03 8.63 3.62
CA LEU A 113 -0.60 8.94 3.66
C LEU A 113 -0.15 9.26 5.07
N SER A 114 1.06 8.79 5.41
CA SER A 114 1.79 9.36 6.52
C SER A 114 2.31 10.77 6.20
N GLN A 115 2.60 11.56 7.24
CA GLN A 115 3.25 12.86 7.08
C GLN A 115 4.60 12.76 6.33
N ALA A 116 5.35 11.68 6.57
CA ALA A 116 6.63 11.45 5.90
C ALA A 116 6.46 11.40 4.38
N THR A 117 5.48 10.64 3.88
CA THR A 117 5.17 10.57 2.45
C THR A 117 4.63 11.89 1.92
N PHE A 118 3.75 12.54 2.67
CA PHE A 118 3.16 13.82 2.27
C PHE A 118 4.23 14.90 2.01
N ASN A 119 5.30 14.93 2.80
CA ASN A 119 6.39 15.90 2.62
C ASN A 119 7.17 15.74 1.30
N PHE A 120 7.04 14.61 0.60
CA PHE A 120 7.62 14.40 -0.73
C PHE A 120 6.65 14.75 -1.88
N LEU A 121 5.41 15.11 -1.57
CA LEU A 121 4.39 15.46 -2.54
C LEU A 121 4.20 16.98 -2.59
N ASP A 122 4.04 17.49 -3.81
CA ASP A 122 3.66 18.88 -4.05
C ASP A 122 2.12 19.04 -4.01
N ASP A 123 1.64 20.26 -4.25
CA ASP A 123 0.21 20.63 -4.32
C ASP A 123 -0.57 20.05 -5.54
N ARG A 124 -0.05 18.98 -6.14
CA ARG A 124 -0.67 18.28 -7.29
C ARG A 124 -1.85 17.39 -6.90
N TYR A 125 -1.96 17.05 -5.61
CA TYR A 125 -2.99 16.16 -5.10
C TYR A 125 -4.00 16.91 -4.24
N GLN A 126 -5.27 16.52 -4.36
CA GLN A 126 -6.28 16.93 -3.39
C GLN A 126 -6.07 16.17 -2.10
N HIS A 127 -5.76 16.89 -1.02
CA HIS A 127 -5.53 16.31 0.30
C HIS A 127 -6.61 16.75 1.29
N GLU A 128 -6.92 15.86 2.22
CA GLU A 128 -7.84 16.11 3.34
C GLU A 128 -7.15 15.68 4.64
N ASP A 129 -7.55 16.28 5.76
CA ASP A 129 -7.03 15.86 7.07
C ASP A 129 -7.45 14.42 7.38
N GLY A 130 -6.47 13.53 7.49
CA GLY A 130 -6.64 12.13 7.87
C GLY A 130 -6.96 11.96 9.36
N LYS A 131 -7.97 12.65 9.88
CA LYS A 131 -8.39 12.53 11.28
C LYS A 131 -8.78 11.08 11.56
N VAL A 132 -7.96 10.42 12.37
CA VAL A 132 -8.24 9.08 12.83
C VAL A 132 -9.35 9.17 13.86
N ASN A 133 -10.55 8.72 13.49
CA ASN A 133 -11.55 8.39 14.51
C ASN A 133 -10.97 7.23 15.30
N GLU A 134 -10.67 7.43 16.59
CA GLU A 134 -10.23 6.37 17.49
C GLU A 134 -11.20 5.20 17.37
N ARG A 135 -10.80 4.17 16.61
CA ARG A 135 -11.43 2.87 16.72
C ARG A 135 -10.95 2.36 18.06
N ILE A 136 -11.82 2.44 19.07
CA ILE A 136 -11.64 1.75 20.36
C ILE A 136 -11.56 0.25 20.03
N GLY A 137 -10.37 -0.20 19.66
CA GLY A 137 -10.03 -1.61 19.52
C GLY A 137 -9.72 -2.12 20.91
N GLN A 138 -10.49 -3.10 21.37
CA GLN A 138 -10.29 -3.81 22.62
C GLN A 138 -8.81 -4.04 22.89
N SER A 139 -8.36 -3.55 24.05
CA SER A 139 -7.13 -3.94 24.68
C SER A 139 -6.98 -5.45 24.54
N VAL A 140 -5.97 -5.91 23.79
CA VAL A 140 -5.46 -7.26 23.97
C VAL A 140 -4.96 -7.32 25.40
N VAL A 141 -5.83 -7.82 26.28
CA VAL A 141 -5.48 -8.21 27.64
C VAL A 141 -4.43 -9.29 27.48
N ALA A 142 -3.18 -8.93 27.74
CA ALA A 142 -2.15 -9.89 28.05
C ALA A 142 -2.48 -10.45 29.44
N ASP A 143 -3.26 -11.54 29.46
CA ASP A 143 -3.34 -12.38 30.65
C ASP A 143 -2.17 -13.36 30.63
N GLN A 144 -1.22 -13.03 31.51
CA GLN A 144 -0.36 -13.86 32.37
C GLN A 144 -0.04 -15.30 31.96
#